data_AF-A0A7J4EGQ0-F1
#
_entry.id   AF-A0A7J4EGQ0-F1
#
_cell.length_a   1.000
_cell.length_b   1.000
_cell.length_c   1.000
_cell.angle_alpha   90.00
_cell.angle_beta   90.00
_cell.angle_gamma   90.00
#
_symmetry.space_group_name_H-M   'P 1'
#
loop_
_entity.id
_entity.type
_entity.pdbx_description
1 polymer ?
#
loop_
_entity_poly.entity_id
_entity_poly.type
_entity_poly.pdbx_seq_one_letter_code
_entity_poly.pdbx_strand_id
1 'polypeptide(L)'
;IAPCYLGIDMRSKKEFIARREDGSIKNWDEIAEEIGADSLAYTSHRSLKEAIGLNPCMGCIEFPDGYPKEMREDVEKLFLRDMENKRAYEQ
;
A
#
# COMPACT_ATOMS: atom_id res chain seq x y z
N ILE A 1 -1.40 -2.12 3.41
CA ILE A 1 -0.74 -1.83 2.12
C ILE A 1 -1.74 -1.92 0.97
N ALA A 2 -2.01 -0.84 0.25
CA ALA A 2 -2.93 -0.79 -0.88
C ALA A 2 -2.47 0.29 -1.89
N PRO A 3 -2.90 0.24 -3.15
CA PRO A 3 -2.83 1.37 -4.06
C PRO A 3 -3.48 2.62 -3.46
N CYS A 4 -3.05 3.79 -3.94
CA CYS A 4 -3.73 5.03 -3.62
C CYS A 4 -5.07 5.10 -4.37
N TYR A 5 -6.14 5.35 -3.63
CA TYR A 5 -7.47 5.56 -4.19
C TYR A 5 -7.92 7.03 -4.16
N LEU A 6 -6.99 7.94 -3.85
CA LEU A 6 -7.21 9.39 -3.72
C LEU A 6 -6.41 10.23 -4.72
N GLY A 7 -6.00 9.63 -5.84
CA GLY A 7 -5.46 10.38 -6.99
C GLY A 7 -3.93 10.36 -7.16
N ILE A 8 -3.20 9.51 -6.43
CA ILE A 8 -1.78 9.22 -6.74
C ILE A 8 -1.74 7.97 -7.63
N ASP A 9 -1.06 8.06 -8.77
CA ASP A 9 -0.93 6.93 -9.67
C ASP A 9 -0.04 5.83 -9.07
N MET A 10 -0.57 4.61 -8.99
CA MET A 10 0.13 3.41 -8.53
C MET A 10 -0.28 2.20 -9.38
N ARG A 11 0.58 1.19 -9.42
CA ARG A 11 0.23 -0.14 -9.97
C ARG A 11 -0.89 -0.79 -9.16
N SER A 12 -1.51 -1.82 -9.72
CA SER A 12 -2.56 -2.55 -9.03
C SER A 12 -1.99 -3.31 -7.82
N LYS A 13 -2.84 -3.60 -6.84
CA LYS A 13 -2.49 -4.23 -5.56
C LYS A 13 -1.79 -5.58 -5.76
N LYS A 14 -2.07 -6.29 -6.85
CA LYS A 14 -1.44 -7.59 -7.16
C LYS A 14 -0.03 -7.44 -7.72
N GLU A 15 0.34 -6.24 -8.16
CA GLU A 15 1.65 -5.94 -8.75
C GLU A 15 2.64 -5.38 -7.71
N PHE A 16 2.22 -5.26 -6.45
CA PHE A 16 3.10 -4.80 -5.37
C PHE A 16 4.00 -5.93 -4.90
N ILE A 17 5.32 -5.70 -4.89
CA ILE A 17 6.30 -6.65 -4.38
C ILE A 17 6.01 -7.09 -2.93
N ALA A 18 5.44 -6.18 -2.12
CA ALA A 18 5.08 -6.45 -0.72
C ALA A 18 3.89 -7.42 -0.55
N ARG A 19 3.25 -7.85 -1.64
CA ARG A 19 2.09 -8.75 -1.62
C ARG A 19 2.45 -10.08 -2.27
N ARG A 20 1.93 -11.17 -1.73
CA ARG A 20 1.93 -12.50 -2.38
C ARG A 20 0.73 -12.62 -3.32
N GLU A 21 0.75 -13.63 -4.19
CA GLU A 21 -0.33 -13.91 -5.14
C GLU A 21 -1.69 -14.15 -4.44
N ASP A 22 -1.67 -14.75 -3.26
CA ASP A 22 -2.86 -14.99 -2.41
C ASP A 22 -3.39 -13.73 -1.70
N GLY A 23 -2.70 -12.59 -1.86
CA GLY A 23 -3.07 -11.31 -1.25
C GLY A 23 -2.53 -11.10 0.16
N SER A 24 -1.79 -12.04 0.74
CA SER A 24 -1.08 -11.84 2.00
C SER A 24 0.11 -10.87 1.85
N ILE A 25 0.58 -10.29 2.96
CA ILE A 25 1.71 -9.35 2.98
C ILE A 25 3.00 -10.13 3.23
N LYS A 26 4.02 -9.91 2.40
CA LYS A 26 5.38 -10.43 2.60
C LYS A 26 6.06 -9.71 3.75
N ASN A 27 6.88 -10.43 4.51
CA ASN A 27 7.81 -9.78 5.43
C ASN A 27 8.98 -9.16 4.64
N TRP A 28 9.79 -8.33 5.30
CA TRP A 28 10.90 -7.65 4.63
C TRP A 28 12.06 -8.58 4.25
N ASP A 29 12.23 -9.72 4.92
CA ASP A 29 13.29 -10.69 4.60
C ASP A 29 12.99 -11.39 3.26
N GLU A 30 11.73 -11.78 3.04
CA GLU A 30 11.28 -12.32 1.74
C GLU A 30 11.47 -11.31 0.61
N ILE A 31 11.18 -10.03 0.87
CA ILE A 31 11.37 -8.96 -0.12
C ILE A 31 12.87 -8.75 -0.38
N ALA A 32 13.71 -8.80 0.65
CA ALA A 32 15.17 -8.68 0.52
C ALA A 32 15.73 -9.80 -0.36
N GLU A 33 15.30 -11.05 -0.13
CA GLU A 33 15.68 -12.20 -0.94
C GLU A 33 15.24 -12.03 -2.41
N GLU A 34 13.99 -11.63 -2.64
CA GLU A 34 13.44 -11.46 -4.00
C GLU A 34 14.16 -10.39 -4.82
N ILE A 35 14.64 -9.32 -4.19
CA ILE A 35 15.42 -8.26 -4.87
C ILE A 35 16.94 -8.52 -4.87
N GLY A 36 17.41 -9.61 -4.23
CA GLY A 36 18.83 -9.96 -4.13
C GLY A 36 19.65 -9.05 -3.20
N ALA A 37 19.04 -8.55 -2.13
CA ALA A 37 19.71 -7.71 -1.12
C ALA A 37 20.15 -8.54 0.10
N ASP A 38 21.27 -8.18 0.72
CA ASP A 38 21.74 -8.81 1.97
C ASP A 38 20.81 -8.51 3.17
N SER A 39 20.15 -7.36 3.15
CA SER A 39 19.17 -6.94 4.16
C SER A 39 18.26 -5.83 3.62
N LEU A 40 17.09 -5.65 4.24
CA LEU A 40 16.15 -4.58 3.90
C LEU A 40 15.53 -3.99 5.17
N ALA A 41 15.36 -2.67 5.18
CA ALA A 41 14.65 -1.96 6.25
C ALA A 41 13.68 -0.93 5.67
N TYR A 42 12.51 -0.81 6.27
CA TYR A 42 11.53 0.24 5.96
C TYR A 42 11.59 1.37 7.00
N THR A 43 11.25 2.59 6.57
CA THR A 43 11.09 3.72 7.50
C THR A 43 9.86 3.50 8.36
N SER A 44 9.98 3.71 9.68
CA SER A 44 8.85 3.58 10.59
C SER A 44 7.79 4.66 10.34
N HIS A 45 6.51 4.33 10.55
CA HIS A 45 5.42 5.31 10.45
C HIS A 45 5.65 6.52 11.36
N ARG A 46 6.20 6.31 12.56
CA ARG A 46 6.51 7.37 13.51
C ARG A 46 7.57 8.33 12.97
N SER A 47 8.71 7.80 12.52
CA SER A 47 9.80 8.60 11.97
C SER A 47 9.37 9.37 10.72
N LEU A 48 8.52 8.78 9.88
CA LEU A 48 7.95 9.45 8.72
C LEU A 48 7.11 10.67 9.13
N LYS A 49 6.18 10.51 10.09
CA LYS A 49 5.34 11.61 10.59
C LYS A 49 6.16 12.70 11.27
N GLU A 50 7.13 12.32 12.09
CA GLU A 50 8.05 13.24 12.77
C GLU A 50 8.86 14.06 11.76
N ALA A 51 9.39 13.43 10.70
CA ALA A 51 10.17 14.09 9.66
C ALA A 51 9.35 15.07 8.80
N ILE A 52 8.09 14.73 8.50
CA ILE A 52 7.19 15.61 7.75
C ILE A 52 6.71 16.78 8.62
N GLY A 53 6.54 16.57 9.93
CA GLY A 53 6.00 17.58 10.85
C GLY A 53 4.47 17.74 10.76
N LEU A 54 3.77 16.80 10.09
CA LEU A 54 2.31 16.76 9.92
C LEU A 54 1.81 15.32 10.08
N ASN A 55 0.48 15.15 10.12
CA ASN A 55 -0.14 13.82 10.07
C ASN A 55 -0.74 13.58 8.66
N PRO A 56 0.04 13.06 7.69
CA PRO A 56 -0.44 12.83 6.33
C PRO A 56 -1.45 11.68 6.26
N CYS A 57 -2.15 11.57 5.13
CA CYS A 57 -2.90 10.36 4.79
C CYS A 57 -1.94 9.16 4.74
N MET A 58 -2.25 8.10 5.47
CA MET A 58 -1.42 6.89 5.57
C MET A 58 -2.04 5.71 4.81
N GLY A 59 -3.12 5.93 4.05
CA GLY A 59 -3.96 4.88 3.49
C GLY A 59 -3.22 3.85 2.62
N CYS A 60 -2.16 4.25 1.92
CA CYS A 60 -1.38 3.34 1.07
C CYS A 60 -0.58 2.30 1.88
N ILE A 61 -0.19 2.63 3.11
CA ILE A 61 0.62 1.77 3.99
C ILE A 61 -0.23 1.15 5.11
N GLU A 62 -1.18 1.90 5.66
CA GLU A 62 -2.13 1.51 6.69
C GLU A 62 -3.54 1.47 6.08
N PHE A 63 -3.89 0.36 5.43
CA PHE A 63 -5.21 0.18 4.81
C PHE A 63 -6.09 -0.69 5.71
N PRO A 64 -7.39 -0.36 5.91
CA PRO A 64 -8.09 0.84 5.42
C PRO A 64 -7.98 2.04 6.37
N ASP A 65 -7.48 1.85 7.59
CA ASP A 65 -7.59 2.84 8.68
C ASP A 65 -6.82 4.15 8.48
N GLY A 66 -5.78 4.13 7.65
CA GLY A 66 -4.99 5.30 7.28
C GLY A 66 -5.68 6.23 6.28
N TYR A 67 -6.84 5.85 5.74
CA TYR A 67 -7.69 6.72 4.93
C TYR A 67 -8.66 7.55 5.81
N PRO A 68 -9.06 8.76 5.35
CA PRO A 68 -10.11 9.55 6.00
C PRO A 68 -11.36 8.71 6.25
N LYS A 69 -11.94 8.82 7.44
CA LYS A 69 -13.02 7.94 7.92
C LYS A 69 -14.21 7.93 6.96
N GLU A 70 -14.57 9.10 6.46
CA GLU A 70 -15.64 9.35 5.49
C GLU A 70 -15.41 8.69 4.13
N MET A 71 -14.18 8.29 3.79
CA MET A 71 -13.85 7.66 2.51
C MET A 71 -13.61 6.15 2.61
N ARG A 72 -13.59 5.58 3.83
CA ARG A 72 -13.17 4.18 4.06
C ARG A 72 -14.00 3.16 3.28
N GLU A 73 -15.31 3.34 3.25
CA GLU A 73 -16.20 2.44 2.49
C GLU A 73 -15.94 2.49 0.98
N ASP A 74 -15.65 3.67 0.44
CA ASP A 74 -15.40 3.83 -1.00
C ASP A 74 -14.03 3.30 -1.39
N VAL A 75 -13.00 3.53 -0.57
CA VAL A 75 -11.67 2.94 -0.82
C VAL A 75 -11.67 1.43 -0.68
N GLU A 76 -12.52 0.85 0.17
CA GLU A 76 -12.72 -0.60 0.24
C GLU A 76 -13.38 -1.15 -1.03
N LYS A 77 -14.41 -0.47 -1.56
CA LYS A 77 -15.02 -0.85 -2.85
C LYS A 77 -14.00 -0.78 -3.99
N LEU A 78 -13.19 0.29 -4.03
CA LEU A 78 -12.11 0.43 -5.01
C LEU A 78 -11.04 -0.65 -4.84
N PHE A 79 -10.68 -0.98 -3.59
CA PHE A 79 -9.75 -2.07 -3.31
C PHE A 79 -10.27 -3.40 -3.82
N LEU A 80 -11.56 -3.70 -3.67
CA LEU A 80 -12.15 -4.93 -4.22
C LEU A 80 -12.14 -4.98 -5.75
N ARG A 81 -12.31 -3.82 -6.40
CA ARG A 81 -12.24 -3.70 -7.87
C ARG A 81 -10.83 -3.79 -8.40
N ASP A 82 -9.81 -3.42 -7.63
CA ASP A 82 -8.43 -3.40 -8.09
C ASP A 82 -7.90 -4.83 -8.36
N MET A 83 -7.52 -5.11 -9.61
CA MET A 83 -7.21 -6.45 -10.12
C MET A 83 -5.88 -6.50 -10.85
N GLU A 84 -5.40 -7.70 -11.16
CA GLU A 84 -4.14 -7.88 -11.89
C GLU A 84 -4.19 -7.18 -13.25
N ASN A 85 -3.18 -6.39 -13.57
CA ASN A 85 -3.09 -5.60 -14.79
C ASN A 85 -4.26 -4.62 -15.03
N LYS A 86 -5.09 -4.33 -14.02
CA LYS A 86 -6.23 -3.40 -14.11
C LYS A 86 -6.43 -2.65 -12.79
N ARG A 87 -6.11 -1.35 -12.80
CA ARG A 87 -6.28 -0.49 -11.62
C ARG A 87 -7.77 -0.26 -11.34
N ALA A 88 -8.10 0.10 -10.10
CA ALA A 88 -9.50 0.33 -9.69
C ALA A 88 -10.26 1.37 -10.54
N TYR A 89 -9.56 2.37 -11.09
CA TYR A 89 -10.14 3.47 -11.88
C TYR A 89 -10.04 3.26 -13.41
N GLU A 90 -9.46 2.14 -13.86
CA GLU A 90 -9.36 1.77 -15.29
C GLU A 90 -10.53 0.86 -15.74
N GLN A 91 -11.54 0.67 -14.88
CA GLN A 91 -12.69 -0.22 -15.09
C GLN A 91 -13.98 0.52 -15.38
#